data_AF-A0A2V8N5I3-F1
#
_entry.id   AF-A0A2V8N5I3-F1
#
_cell.length_a   1.000
_cell.length_b   1.000
_cell.length_c   1.000
_cell.angle_alpha   90.00
_cell.angle_beta   90.00
_cell.angle_gamma   90.00
#
_symmetry.space_group_name_H-M   'P 1'
#
loop_
_entity.id
_entity.type
_entity.pdbx_description
1 polymer ?
#
loop_
_entity_poly.entity_id
_entity_poly.type
_entity_poly.pdbx_seq_one_letter_code
_entity_poly.pdbx_strand_id
1 'polypeptide(L)'
;MPRISGRWERRKSTRRTCCSTCIARCCVYAPRAPTCSRCCITHAEILRPSSGSFFNLPVQTRTGDLRVAPLSLGEERATSYGAVYHPWLIARRDDPLEPWQLVPPDGAACGVMAQRAVTRGAWSAPANELLRGVVALAPPLAAGRRLELQDAQVNIFRHEPRGFLSLGADTLSRDIDLRPINVRRLLILLRRLALRLGETYVFEPNDDSFRRLVQRGFEAALDRMFARGAFAGRTAATSYQVVTDDSINTPTSVDQGRFIVELRVAPSLPLTFITVRLIQTNDRSLVTEMR
;
A
#
# COMPACT_ATOMS: atom_id res chain seq x y z
N MET A 1 -9.96 44.26 35.87
CA MET A 1 -9.62 42.82 35.95
C MET A 1 -10.81 42.05 36.51
N PRO A 2 -11.48 41.23 35.70
CA PRO A 2 -12.14 40.03 36.22
C PRO A 2 -11.71 38.77 35.47
N ARG A 3 -11.42 37.72 36.25
CA ARG A 3 -11.11 36.36 35.81
C ARG A 3 -12.38 35.71 35.25
N ILE A 4 -12.34 35.25 34.01
CA ILE A 4 -13.37 34.36 33.44
C ILE A 4 -12.86 32.93 33.57
N SER A 5 -13.50 32.18 34.47
CA SER A 5 -13.32 30.74 34.65
C SER A 5 -13.92 29.98 33.46
N GLY A 6 -13.06 29.55 32.53
CA GLY A 6 -13.44 28.65 31.44
C GLY A 6 -13.22 27.18 31.83
N ARG A 7 -14.30 26.49 32.19
CA ARG A 7 -14.37 25.03 32.33
C ARG A 7 -14.17 24.40 30.95
N TRP A 8 -12.92 24.14 30.56
CA TRP A 8 -12.56 23.34 29.38
C TRP A 8 -12.52 21.87 29.78
N GLU A 9 -13.66 21.21 29.64
CA GLU A 9 -13.79 19.79 29.89
C GLU A 9 -13.05 18.98 28.81
N ARG A 10 -12.27 18.02 29.29
CA ARG A 10 -11.30 17.22 28.55
C ARG A 10 -11.98 16.38 27.46
N ARG A 11 -11.82 16.77 26.20
CA ARG A 11 -11.88 15.85 25.04
C ARG A 11 -10.58 15.95 24.23
N LYS A 12 -9.50 15.39 24.77
CA LYS A 12 -8.28 15.10 24.01
C LYS A 12 -7.76 13.72 24.42
N SER A 13 -7.17 13.05 23.43
CA SER A 13 -6.14 12.00 23.60
C SER A 13 -6.52 10.55 23.32
N THR A 14 -7.07 10.26 22.14
CA THR A 14 -6.84 8.94 21.48
C THR A 14 -6.58 9.02 19.98
N ARG A 15 -6.89 10.14 19.31
CA ARG A 15 -6.72 10.27 17.84
C ARG A 15 -5.38 10.83 17.37
N ARG A 16 -4.53 11.37 18.25
CA ARG A 16 -3.28 12.05 17.82
C ARG A 16 -2.02 11.19 17.97
N THR A 17 -2.03 10.17 18.82
CA THR A 17 -0.84 9.38 19.11
C THR A 17 -0.59 8.25 18.09
N CYS A 18 -1.59 7.85 17.31
CA CYS A 18 -1.41 6.85 16.26
C CYS A 18 -0.72 7.41 14.99
N CYS A 19 -0.66 8.75 14.86
CA CYS A 19 -0.09 9.41 13.67
C CYS A 19 1.44 9.60 13.70
N SER A 20 2.13 9.42 14.84
CA SER A 20 3.59 9.66 14.89
C SER A 20 4.45 8.41 14.68
N THR A 21 3.87 7.21 14.63
CA THR A 21 4.63 5.95 14.50
C THR A 21 4.18 5.04 13.34
N CYS A 22 3.15 5.43 12.58
CA CYS A 22 2.81 4.77 11.32
C CYS A 22 3.76 5.22 10.20
N ILE A 23 4.84 4.46 10.04
CA ILE A 23 5.71 4.51 8.87
C ILE A 23 4.84 4.27 7.62
N ALA A 24 4.65 5.36 6.87
CA ALA A 24 4.15 5.45 5.49
C ALA A 24 2.67 5.81 5.35
N ARG A 25 2.44 6.94 4.67
CA ARG A 25 1.18 7.46 4.15
C ARG A 25 0.61 6.50 3.08
N CYS A 26 0.42 5.23 3.41
CA CYS A 26 -0.62 4.43 2.79
C CYS A 26 -1.85 4.63 3.66
N CYS A 27 -2.76 5.51 3.24
CA CYS A 27 -4.02 5.68 3.95
C CYS A 27 -4.83 4.40 3.72
N VAL A 28 -4.74 3.46 4.66
CA VAL A 28 -5.64 2.32 4.70
C VAL A 28 -7.00 2.86 5.12
N TYR A 29 -7.95 2.84 4.19
CA TYR A 29 -9.30 3.32 4.45
C TYR A 29 -10.19 2.11 4.76
N ALA A 30 -10.72 2.08 5.98
CA ALA A 30 -11.86 1.22 6.31
C ALA A 30 -13.16 1.96 6.00
N PRO A 31 -14.15 1.33 5.33
CA PRO A 31 -15.48 1.90 5.20
C PRO A 31 -16.12 2.06 6.59
N ARG A 32 -16.83 3.17 6.83
CA ARG A 32 -17.46 3.48 8.12
C ARG A 32 -18.69 2.58 8.33
N ALA A 33 -18.74 1.88 9.47
CA ALA A 33 -19.71 0.84 9.87
C ALA A 33 -19.58 -0.51 9.12
N PRO A 34 -20.03 -1.64 9.72
CA PRO A 34 -20.14 -2.95 9.04
C PRO A 34 -21.15 -2.84 7.90
N THR A 35 -20.67 -2.33 6.78
CA THR A 35 -21.47 -2.02 5.61
C THR A 35 -21.48 -3.21 4.67
N CYS A 36 -22.57 -3.33 3.90
CA CYS A 36 -22.72 -4.34 2.86
C CYS A 36 -21.54 -4.27 1.87
N SER A 37 -21.14 -5.41 1.29
CA SER A 37 -20.07 -5.49 0.29
C SER A 37 -20.25 -4.47 -0.86
N ARG A 38 -21.50 -4.23 -1.27
CA ARG A 38 -21.84 -3.23 -2.30
C ARG A 38 -21.48 -1.80 -1.91
N CYS A 39 -21.64 -1.43 -0.64
CA CYS A 39 -21.24 -0.11 -0.16
C CYS A 39 -19.72 0.08 -0.22
N CYS A 40 -18.94 -0.99 -0.01
CA CYS A 40 -17.49 -0.94 -0.10
C CYS A 40 -17.02 -0.71 -1.54
N ILE A 41 -17.68 -1.39 -2.49
CA ILE A 41 -17.45 -1.19 -3.93
C ILE A 41 -17.78 0.25 -4.32
N THR A 42 -18.97 0.74 -3.96
CA THR A 42 -19.37 2.13 -4.24
C THR A 42 -18.42 3.14 -3.60
N HIS A 43 -17.93 2.88 -2.38
CA HIS A 43 -16.95 3.77 -1.74
C HIS A 43 -15.61 3.79 -2.49
N ALA A 44 -15.12 2.64 -2.93
CA ALA A 44 -13.91 2.55 -3.75
C ALA A 44 -14.08 3.25 -5.10
N GLU A 45 -15.27 3.17 -5.70
CA GLU A 45 -15.61 3.86 -6.95
C GLU A 45 -15.69 5.38 -6.79
N ILE A 46 -16.32 5.88 -5.72
CA ILE A 46 -16.40 7.33 -5.43
C ILE A 46 -15.02 7.95 -5.23
N LEU A 47 -14.10 7.22 -4.60
CA LEU A 47 -12.72 7.69 -4.39
C LEU A 47 -11.92 7.74 -5.70
N ARG A 48 -12.37 7.07 -6.76
CA ARG A 48 -11.70 7.11 -8.06
C ARG A 48 -12.22 8.30 -8.87
N PRO A 49 -11.33 9.10 -9.47
CA PRO A 49 -11.76 10.10 -10.45
C PRO A 49 -12.47 9.40 -11.62
N SER A 50 -13.57 9.98 -12.08
CA SER A 50 -14.26 9.53 -13.29
C SER A 50 -13.37 9.81 -14.49
N SER A 51 -12.82 8.76 -15.09
CA SER A 51 -12.13 8.83 -16.37
C SER A 51 -13.12 9.28 -17.45
N GLY A 52 -13.06 10.57 -17.82
CA GLY A 52 -13.86 11.12 -18.90
C GLY A 52 -14.90 12.15 -18.44
N SER A 53 -14.44 13.36 -18.13
CA SER A 53 -15.05 14.62 -18.60
C SER A 53 -14.30 15.77 -17.97
N PHE A 54 -13.61 16.55 -18.79
CA PHE A 54 -13.00 17.82 -18.39
C PHE A 54 -14.06 18.86 -17.94
N PHE A 55 -15.36 18.55 -18.12
CA PHE A 55 -16.45 19.51 -18.02
C PHE A 55 -17.69 18.99 -17.29
N ASN A 56 -17.59 17.98 -16.41
CA ASN A 56 -18.71 17.64 -15.54
C ASN A 56 -18.40 18.06 -14.11
N LEU A 57 -19.23 18.99 -13.61
CA LEU A 57 -19.42 19.26 -12.18
C LEU A 57 -19.43 17.93 -11.42
N PRO A 58 -18.90 17.89 -10.18
CA PRO A 58 -18.81 16.65 -9.42
C PRO A 58 -20.19 16.00 -9.41
N VAL A 59 -20.30 14.85 -10.09
CA VAL A 59 -21.50 14.02 -9.99
C VAL A 59 -21.62 13.68 -8.52
N GLN A 60 -22.54 14.35 -7.85
CA GLN A 60 -22.91 14.03 -6.48
C GLN A 60 -23.64 12.69 -6.56
N THR A 61 -22.90 11.60 -6.50
CA THR A 61 -23.50 10.27 -6.29
C THR A 61 -24.09 10.26 -4.89
N ARG A 62 -25.38 10.61 -4.77
CA ARG A 62 -26.16 10.45 -3.53
C ARG A 62 -26.20 8.96 -3.20
N THR A 63 -25.31 8.52 -2.32
CA THR A 63 -25.39 7.21 -1.67
C THR A 63 -25.55 7.47 -0.17
N GLY A 64 -26.79 7.76 0.26
CA GLY A 64 -27.05 8.26 1.62
C GLY A 64 -26.31 9.56 1.93
N ASP A 65 -26.33 10.00 3.19
CA ASP A 65 -25.78 11.28 3.70
C ASP A 65 -24.24 11.49 3.53
N LEU A 66 -23.57 10.67 2.72
CA LEU A 66 -22.12 10.73 2.52
C LEU A 66 -21.74 11.77 1.45
N ARG A 67 -21.40 12.99 1.89
CA ARG A 67 -20.71 14.00 1.06
C ARG A 67 -19.20 13.77 1.07
N VAL A 68 -18.71 12.79 0.32
CA VAL A 68 -17.29 12.66 0.00
C VAL A 68 -17.08 13.23 -1.40
N ALA A 69 -16.32 14.32 -1.52
CA ALA A 69 -15.97 14.85 -2.83
C ALA A 69 -15.06 13.84 -3.55
N PRO A 70 -15.31 13.52 -4.83
CA PRO A 70 -14.41 12.69 -5.61
C PRO A 70 -13.06 13.37 -5.75
N LEU A 71 -12.00 12.56 -5.87
CA LEU A 71 -10.67 13.08 -6.18
C LEU A 71 -10.67 13.71 -7.58
N SER A 72 -9.93 14.81 -7.74
CA SER A 72 -9.72 15.45 -9.04
C SER A 72 -8.73 14.65 -9.92
N LEU A 73 -8.69 14.93 -11.23
CA LEU A 73 -7.77 14.27 -12.16
C LEU A 73 -6.29 14.42 -11.75
N GLY A 74 -5.92 15.57 -11.17
CA GLY A 74 -4.57 15.83 -10.64
C GLY A 74 -4.24 15.00 -9.39
N GLU A 75 -5.24 14.42 -8.74
CA GLU A 75 -5.14 13.61 -7.53
C GLU A 75 -5.25 12.10 -7.82
N GLU A 76 -5.24 11.68 -9.10
CA GLU A 76 -5.20 10.25 -9.47
C GLU A 76 -4.09 9.49 -8.75
N ARG A 77 -2.92 10.12 -8.60
CA ARG A 77 -1.80 9.55 -7.86
C ARG A 77 -2.12 9.32 -6.39
N ALA A 78 -3.06 10.04 -5.77
CA ALA A 78 -3.46 9.83 -4.39
C ALA A 78 -4.14 8.46 -4.18
N THR A 79 -4.88 7.96 -5.17
CA THR A 79 -5.52 6.62 -5.10
C THR A 79 -4.52 5.50 -4.90
N SER A 80 -3.31 5.64 -5.44
CA SER A 80 -2.26 4.66 -5.26
C SER A 80 -1.68 4.59 -3.86
N TYR A 81 -1.93 5.61 -3.02
CA TYR A 81 -1.60 5.58 -1.60
C TYR A 81 -2.76 5.04 -0.75
N GLY A 82 -3.91 4.77 -1.36
CA GLY A 82 -5.09 4.24 -0.69
C GLY A 82 -5.22 2.73 -0.88
N ALA A 83 -5.64 2.02 0.16
CA ALA A 83 -6.09 0.64 0.07
C ALA A 83 -7.35 0.47 0.92
N VAL A 84 -8.31 -0.31 0.43
CA VAL A 84 -9.56 -0.60 1.13
C VAL A 84 -9.56 -2.06 1.55
N TYR A 85 -10.02 -2.33 2.77
CA TYR A 85 -10.16 -3.69 3.31
C TYR A 85 -11.60 -3.96 3.73
N HIS A 86 -12.05 -5.18 3.49
CA HIS A 86 -13.37 -5.71 3.83
C HIS A 86 -13.25 -7.21 4.15
N PRO A 87 -14.11 -7.82 4.99
CA PRO A 87 -15.11 -7.23 5.88
C PRO A 87 -14.52 -6.68 7.18
N TRP A 88 -15.39 -6.17 8.07
CA TRP A 88 -15.00 -5.85 9.44
C TRP A 88 -14.70 -7.13 10.23
N LEU A 89 -13.95 -6.98 11.31
CA LEU A 89 -13.42 -8.09 12.08
C LEU A 89 -14.08 -8.11 13.45
N ILE A 90 -14.37 -9.29 13.97
CA ILE A 90 -14.73 -9.48 15.39
C ILE A 90 -13.45 -9.96 16.07
N ALA A 91 -12.90 -9.14 16.95
CA ALA A 91 -11.65 -9.39 17.65
C ALA A 91 -11.87 -9.59 19.15
N ARG A 92 -10.97 -10.34 19.78
CA ARG A 92 -10.95 -10.56 21.23
C ARG A 92 -10.51 -9.28 21.95
N ARG A 93 -11.24 -8.90 22.98
CA ARG A 93 -10.85 -7.87 23.96
C ARG A 93 -10.20 -8.52 25.18
N ASP A 94 -9.43 -7.72 25.90
CA ASP A 94 -8.87 -8.10 27.20
C ASP A 94 -9.90 -8.02 28.34
N ASP A 95 -11.08 -7.45 28.08
CA ASP A 95 -12.18 -7.34 29.04
C ASP A 95 -12.94 -8.67 29.15
N PRO A 96 -12.99 -9.31 30.33
CA PRO A 96 -13.70 -10.57 30.53
C PRO A 96 -15.23 -10.47 30.36
N LEU A 97 -15.83 -9.29 30.57
CA LEU A 97 -17.28 -9.10 30.54
C LEU A 97 -17.83 -8.91 29.12
N GLU A 98 -17.03 -8.28 28.24
CA GLU A 98 -17.32 -8.12 26.82
C GLU A 98 -16.13 -8.60 25.99
N PRO A 99 -15.95 -9.93 25.86
CA PRO A 99 -14.75 -10.51 25.27
C PRO A 99 -14.62 -10.24 23.76
N TRP A 100 -15.67 -9.76 23.10
CA TRP A 100 -15.71 -9.58 21.65
C TRP A 100 -16.05 -8.15 21.26
N GLN A 101 -15.30 -7.62 20.31
CA GLN A 101 -15.58 -6.31 19.74
C GLN A 101 -15.51 -6.34 18.23
N LEU A 102 -16.50 -5.69 17.62
CA LEU A 102 -16.48 -5.37 16.21
C LEU A 102 -15.47 -4.23 15.96
N VAL A 103 -14.41 -4.53 15.23
CA VAL A 103 -13.32 -3.61 14.92
C VAL A 103 -13.19 -3.39 13.41
N PRO A 104 -12.82 -2.18 12.96
CA PRO A 104 -12.57 -1.93 11.56
C PRO A 104 -11.32 -2.70 11.08
N PRO A 105 -11.27 -3.07 9.79
CA PRO A 105 -10.20 -3.91 9.23
C PRO A 105 -8.86 -3.18 9.01
N ASP A 106 -8.85 -1.85 9.07
CA ASP A 106 -7.67 -1.00 8.87
C ASP A 106 -6.56 -1.25 9.88
N GLY A 107 -6.90 -1.41 11.17
CA GLY A 107 -5.93 -1.70 12.22
C GLY A 107 -5.22 -3.04 11.99
N ALA A 108 -5.98 -4.09 11.68
CA ALA A 108 -5.43 -5.41 11.39
C ALA A 108 -4.56 -5.41 10.11
N ALA A 109 -5.01 -4.74 9.05
CA ALA A 109 -4.24 -4.58 7.82
C ALA A 109 -2.91 -3.84 8.08
N CYS A 110 -2.94 -2.72 8.83
CA CYS A 110 -1.73 -2.00 9.23
C CYS A 110 -0.79 -2.89 10.06
N GLY A 111 -1.32 -3.70 10.97
CA GLY A 111 -0.54 -4.67 11.76
C GLY A 111 0.17 -5.69 10.87
N VAL A 112 -0.53 -6.29 9.91
CA VAL A 112 0.05 -7.21 8.92
C VAL A 112 1.13 -6.52 8.09
N MET A 113 0.87 -5.30 7.61
CA MET A 113 1.86 -4.52 6.85
C MET A 113 3.13 -4.25 7.68
N ALA A 114 2.99 -3.86 8.95
CA ALA A 114 4.09 -3.60 9.86
C ALA A 114 4.91 -4.88 10.13
N GLN A 115 4.23 -5.98 10.45
CA GLN A 115 4.87 -7.27 10.70
C GLN A 115 5.64 -7.76 9.45
N ARG A 116 5.05 -7.66 8.27
CA ARG A 116 5.72 -7.99 7.00
C ARG A 116 6.91 -7.07 6.73
N ALA A 117 6.80 -5.77 7.02
CA ALA A 117 7.90 -4.83 6.85
C ALA A 117 9.13 -5.21 7.68
N VAL A 118 8.90 -5.61 8.94
CA VAL A 118 9.97 -6.02 9.85
C VAL A 118 10.60 -7.33 9.41
N THR A 119 9.78 -8.33 9.07
CA THR A 119 10.24 -9.70 8.80
C THR A 119 10.80 -9.89 7.38
N ARG A 120 10.12 -9.36 6.36
CA ARG A 120 10.44 -9.59 4.94
C ARG A 120 10.78 -8.31 4.17
N GLY A 121 10.53 -7.14 4.75
CA GLY A 121 10.72 -5.85 4.09
C GLY A 121 9.42 -5.25 3.55
N ALA A 122 9.45 -3.95 3.27
CA ALA A 122 8.26 -3.19 2.84
C ALA A 122 7.76 -3.57 1.43
N TRP A 123 8.65 -4.17 0.62
CA TRP A 123 8.40 -4.67 -0.74
C TRP A 123 7.72 -6.05 -0.78
N SER A 124 7.50 -6.68 0.38
CA SER A 124 6.69 -7.90 0.46
C SER A 124 5.20 -7.56 0.48
N ALA A 125 4.41 -8.28 -0.31
CA ALA A 125 2.96 -8.18 -0.31
C ALA A 125 2.36 -8.49 1.09
N PRO A 126 1.54 -7.58 1.66
CA PRO A 126 0.85 -7.79 2.94
C PRO A 126 -0.40 -8.68 2.81
N ALA A 127 -0.28 -9.82 2.14
CA ALA A 127 -1.33 -10.82 1.98
C ALA A 127 -0.88 -12.18 2.53
N ASN A 128 -1.82 -13.12 2.67
CA ASN A 128 -1.59 -14.49 3.15
C ASN A 128 -0.84 -14.54 4.50
N GLU A 129 -1.22 -13.65 5.43
CA GLU A 129 -0.77 -13.65 6.82
C GLU A 129 -1.96 -13.88 7.75
N LEU A 130 -1.72 -14.68 8.79
CA LEU A 130 -2.73 -14.98 9.79
C LEU A 130 -2.97 -13.77 10.70
N LEU A 131 -4.23 -13.38 10.82
CA LEU A 131 -4.66 -12.38 11.78
C LEU A 131 -4.69 -12.98 13.18
N ARG A 132 -4.10 -12.26 14.14
CA ARG A 132 -4.11 -12.65 15.56
C ARG A 132 -5.29 -12.00 16.27
N GLY A 133 -5.93 -12.75 17.15
CA GLY A 133 -7.03 -12.24 17.98
C GLY A 133 -8.35 -12.00 17.23
N VAL A 134 -8.45 -12.37 15.95
CA VAL A 134 -9.70 -12.33 15.19
C VAL A 134 -10.41 -13.67 15.31
N VAL A 135 -11.70 -13.64 15.63
CA VAL A 135 -12.53 -14.84 15.81
C VAL A 135 -13.63 -14.98 14.77
N ALA A 136 -14.06 -13.87 14.16
CA ALA A 136 -15.08 -13.89 13.13
C ALA A 136 -14.98 -12.66 12.22
N LEU A 137 -15.70 -12.73 11.10
CA LEU A 137 -15.82 -11.67 10.09
C LEU A 137 -17.27 -11.20 10.02
N ALA A 138 -17.48 -9.90 9.89
CA ALA A 138 -18.81 -9.29 9.83
C ALA A 138 -18.89 -8.23 8.70
N PRO A 139 -19.75 -8.43 7.70
CA PRO A 139 -20.55 -9.62 7.42
C PRO A 139 -19.68 -10.82 6.99
N PRO A 140 -20.21 -12.06 7.08
CA PRO A 140 -19.55 -13.21 6.46
C PRO A 140 -19.50 -13.03 4.94
N LEU A 141 -18.36 -13.38 4.33
CA LEU A 141 -18.17 -13.23 2.89
C LEU A 141 -18.68 -14.45 2.13
N ALA A 142 -19.69 -14.26 1.29
CA ALA A 142 -20.15 -15.30 0.35
C ALA A 142 -19.16 -15.51 -0.80
N ALA A 143 -18.98 -16.76 -1.23
CA ALA A 143 -18.01 -17.14 -2.26
C ALA A 143 -18.18 -16.36 -3.58
N GLY A 144 -19.43 -16.09 -4.00
CA GLY A 144 -19.74 -15.37 -5.24
C GLY A 144 -19.41 -13.87 -5.23
N ARG A 145 -19.28 -13.25 -4.04
CA ARG A 145 -18.97 -11.80 -3.92
C ARG A 145 -17.48 -11.48 -3.97
N ARG A 146 -16.62 -12.50 -3.89
CA ARG A 146 -15.17 -12.33 -3.87
C ARG A 146 -14.67 -11.69 -5.15
N LEU A 147 -15.14 -12.16 -6.31
CA LEU A 147 -14.68 -11.69 -7.61
C LEU A 147 -15.03 -10.21 -7.82
N GLU A 148 -16.28 -9.84 -7.53
CA GLU A 148 -16.75 -8.45 -7.61
C GLU A 148 -15.91 -7.49 -6.74
N LEU A 149 -15.56 -7.90 -5.52
CA LEU A 149 -14.72 -7.10 -4.63
C LEU A 149 -13.28 -7.00 -5.14
N GLN A 150 -12.73 -8.07 -5.70
CA GLN A 150 -11.40 -8.08 -6.28
C GLN A 150 -11.31 -7.20 -7.53
N ASP A 151 -12.33 -7.24 -8.40
CA ASP A 151 -12.44 -6.36 -9.58
C ASP A 151 -12.54 -4.89 -9.15
N ALA A 152 -13.22 -4.62 -8.04
CA ALA A 152 -13.27 -3.31 -7.41
C ALA A 152 -11.97 -2.92 -6.66
N GLN A 153 -10.92 -3.75 -6.66
CA GLN A 153 -9.65 -3.58 -5.92
C GLN A 153 -9.86 -3.40 -4.41
N VAL A 154 -10.88 -4.07 -3.85
CA VAL A 154 -11.12 -4.15 -2.41
C VAL A 154 -10.39 -5.37 -1.87
N ASN A 155 -9.49 -5.18 -0.91
CA ASN A 155 -8.76 -6.27 -0.29
C ASN A 155 -9.65 -7.02 0.70
N ILE A 156 -9.57 -8.35 0.65
CA ILE A 156 -10.51 -9.21 1.34
C ILE A 156 -9.84 -9.93 2.51
N PHE A 157 -10.49 -9.96 3.66
CA PHE A 157 -10.22 -10.94 4.72
C PHE A 157 -11.17 -12.13 4.60
N ARG A 158 -10.61 -13.35 4.71
CA ARG A 158 -11.38 -14.60 4.63
C ARG A 158 -10.97 -15.55 5.74
N HIS A 159 -11.92 -16.38 6.17
CA HIS A 159 -11.65 -17.55 6.98
C HIS A 159 -11.13 -18.69 6.09
N GLU A 160 -9.92 -19.16 6.36
CA GLU A 160 -9.33 -20.36 5.77
C GLU A 160 -9.20 -21.45 6.83
N PRO A 161 -8.97 -22.72 6.45
CA PRO A 161 -8.70 -23.80 7.42
C PRO A 161 -7.57 -23.50 8.42
N ARG A 162 -6.62 -22.62 8.03
CA ARG A 162 -5.49 -22.20 8.88
C ARG A 162 -5.81 -21.02 9.81
N GLY A 163 -6.97 -20.38 9.64
CA GLY A 163 -7.39 -19.17 10.35
C GLY A 163 -7.79 -18.03 9.42
N PHE A 164 -7.94 -16.82 9.97
CA PHE A 164 -8.31 -15.63 9.20
C PHE A 164 -7.08 -15.00 8.54
N LEU A 165 -7.15 -14.74 7.24
CA LEU A 165 -6.06 -14.12 6.49
C LEU A 165 -6.55 -13.17 5.40
N SER A 166 -5.65 -12.31 4.92
CA SER A 166 -5.93 -11.45 3.76
C SER A 166 -5.63 -12.17 2.44
N LEU A 167 -6.50 -12.02 1.46
CA LEU A 167 -6.36 -12.59 0.11
C LEU A 167 -5.91 -11.58 -0.95
N GLY A 168 -5.75 -10.31 -0.60
CA GLY A 168 -5.44 -9.24 -1.55
C GLY A 168 -4.44 -8.24 -0.98
N ALA A 169 -3.71 -7.58 -1.89
CA ALA A 169 -2.76 -6.53 -1.53
C ALA A 169 -2.71 -5.43 -2.61
N ASP A 170 -3.88 -4.98 -3.05
CA ASP A 170 -4.05 -3.97 -4.09
C ASP A 170 -4.37 -2.59 -3.51
N THR A 171 -3.85 -1.56 -4.19
CA THR A 171 -4.21 -0.16 -3.99
C THR A 171 -5.45 0.18 -4.81
N LEU A 172 -6.00 1.38 -4.61
CA LEU A 172 -7.10 1.89 -5.42
C LEU A 172 -6.65 2.42 -6.79
N SER A 173 -5.36 2.30 -7.13
CA SER A 173 -4.80 2.81 -8.39
C SER A 173 -5.23 1.97 -9.58
N ARG A 174 -5.58 2.64 -10.68
CA ARG A 174 -5.86 1.99 -11.96
C ARG A 174 -4.60 1.57 -12.71
N ASP A 175 -3.52 2.32 -12.49
CA ASP A 175 -2.20 2.02 -13.04
C ASP A 175 -1.74 0.63 -12.55
N ILE A 176 -1.43 -0.25 -13.50
CA ILE A 176 -1.04 -1.64 -13.23
C ILE A 176 0.26 -1.71 -12.43
N ASP A 177 1.19 -0.78 -12.67
CA ASP A 177 2.50 -0.77 -12.03
C ASP A 177 2.41 -0.34 -10.56
N LEU A 178 1.41 0.45 -10.23
CA LEU A 178 1.17 1.00 -8.89
C LEU A 178 0.01 0.33 -8.15
N ARG A 179 -0.63 -0.65 -8.80
CA ARG A 179 -1.71 -1.44 -8.21
C ARG A 179 -1.24 -2.24 -7.00
N PRO A 180 -0.12 -2.97 -7.02
CA PRO A 180 0.29 -3.72 -5.84
C PRO A 180 0.78 -2.81 -4.71
N ILE A 181 0.21 -2.97 -3.50
CA ILE A 181 0.58 -2.20 -2.30
C ILE A 181 2.08 -2.29 -2.03
N ASN A 182 2.69 -3.44 -2.26
CA ASN A 182 4.10 -3.65 -1.99
C ASN A 182 5.02 -2.82 -2.91
N VAL A 183 4.64 -2.63 -4.17
CA VAL A 183 5.38 -1.77 -5.10
C VAL A 183 5.30 -0.32 -4.64
N ARG A 184 4.10 0.18 -4.32
CA ARG A 184 3.96 1.55 -3.80
C ARG A 184 4.76 1.74 -2.50
N ARG A 185 4.72 0.77 -1.58
CA ARG A 185 5.48 0.82 -0.32
C ARG A 185 7.00 0.82 -0.55
N LEU A 186 7.50 0.08 -1.52
CA LEU A 186 8.90 0.12 -1.93
C LEU A 186 9.29 1.52 -2.42
N LEU A 187 8.50 2.12 -3.31
CA LEU A 187 8.77 3.48 -3.82
C LEU A 187 8.76 4.53 -2.72
N ILE A 188 7.83 4.43 -1.75
CA ILE A 188 7.80 5.32 -0.58
C ILE A 188 9.06 5.14 0.27
N LEU A 189 9.51 3.89 0.47
CA LEU A 189 10.73 3.59 1.21
C LEU A 189 11.96 4.18 0.50
N LEU A 190 12.10 3.98 -0.81
CA LEU A 190 13.19 4.54 -1.61
C LEU A 190 13.22 6.07 -1.55
N ARG A 191 12.07 6.73 -1.66
CA ARG A 191 11.99 8.19 -1.51
C ARG A 191 12.48 8.66 -0.13
N ARG A 192 12.08 7.97 0.94
CA ARG A 192 12.53 8.30 2.31
C ARG A 192 14.01 8.06 2.50
N LEU A 193 14.52 6.97 1.93
CA LEU A 193 15.94 6.64 1.95
C LEU A 193 16.75 7.70 1.22
N ALA A 194 16.29 8.14 0.05
CA ALA A 194 16.93 9.20 -0.72
C ALA A 194 16.94 10.55 0.01
N LEU A 195 15.86 10.91 0.70
CA LEU A 195 15.84 12.12 1.53
C LEU A 195 16.85 12.03 2.68
N ARG A 196 16.85 10.91 3.41
CA ARG A 196 17.75 10.71 4.56
C ARG A 196 19.23 10.66 4.16
N LEU A 197 19.56 9.96 3.07
CA LEU A 197 20.93 9.95 2.56
C LEU A 197 21.30 11.30 1.91
N GLY A 198 20.36 11.95 1.24
CA GLY A 198 20.58 13.25 0.63
C GLY A 198 20.94 14.34 1.64
N GLU A 199 20.35 14.30 2.84
CA GLU A 199 20.65 15.23 3.93
C GLU A 199 22.13 15.26 4.34
N THR A 200 22.86 14.13 4.21
CA THR A 200 24.30 14.09 4.55
C THR A 200 25.19 14.68 3.48
N TYR A 201 24.65 14.97 2.29
CA TYR A 201 25.40 15.45 1.13
C TYR A 201 25.11 16.92 0.80
N VAL A 202 24.30 17.60 1.63
CA VAL A 202 23.97 19.01 1.43
C VAL A 202 25.20 19.87 1.77
N PHE A 203 25.50 20.84 0.91
CA PHE A 203 26.64 21.77 1.02
C PHE A 203 28.03 21.18 0.72
N GLU A 204 28.11 19.93 0.24
CA GLU A 204 29.36 19.37 -0.29
C GLU A 204 29.68 19.94 -1.68
N PRO A 205 30.98 20.07 -2.04
CA PRO A 205 31.37 20.48 -3.38
C PRO A 205 30.97 19.43 -4.42
N ASN A 206 30.29 19.85 -5.49
CA ASN A 206 29.84 18.97 -6.58
C ASN A 206 31.00 18.65 -7.54
N ASP A 207 32.00 17.91 -7.05
CA ASP A 207 33.10 17.37 -7.85
C ASP A 207 32.88 15.89 -8.23
N ASP A 208 33.70 15.35 -9.13
CA ASP A 208 33.58 13.96 -9.58
C ASP A 208 33.77 12.94 -8.43
N SER A 209 34.54 13.31 -7.40
CA SER A 209 34.79 12.44 -6.25
C SER A 209 33.54 12.31 -5.39
N PHE A 210 32.82 13.42 -5.18
CA PHE A 210 31.54 13.52 -4.52
C PHE A 210 30.46 12.76 -5.30
N ARG A 211 30.37 12.93 -6.62
CA ARG A 211 29.40 12.20 -7.46
C ARG A 211 29.57 10.68 -7.31
N ARG A 212 30.83 10.19 -7.38
CA ARG A 212 31.15 8.77 -7.14
C ARG A 212 30.84 8.33 -5.70
N LEU A 213 31.06 9.19 -4.71
CA LEU A 213 30.73 8.90 -3.32
C LEU A 213 29.22 8.71 -3.14
N VAL A 214 28.41 9.63 -3.66
CA VAL A 214 26.95 9.55 -3.58
C VAL A 214 26.44 8.32 -4.32
N GLN A 215 26.93 8.07 -5.53
CA GLN A 215 26.57 6.88 -6.32
C GLN A 215 26.81 5.59 -5.53
N ARG A 216 28.02 5.41 -4.97
CA ARG A 216 28.35 4.24 -4.14
C ARG A 216 27.47 4.13 -2.90
N GLY A 217 27.12 5.25 -2.28
CA GLY A 217 26.23 5.28 -1.10
C GLY A 217 24.84 4.76 -1.42
N PHE A 218 24.26 5.16 -2.56
CA PHE A 218 22.98 4.66 -3.04
C PHE A 218 23.06 3.20 -3.50
N GLU A 219 24.09 2.83 -4.25
CA GLU A 219 24.32 1.45 -4.69
C GLU A 219 24.39 0.50 -3.49
N ALA A 220 25.20 0.82 -2.46
CA ALA A 220 25.31 0.01 -1.24
C ALA A 220 23.98 -0.10 -0.46
N ALA A 221 23.12 0.92 -0.53
CA ALA A 221 21.79 0.85 0.05
C ALA A 221 20.85 -0.08 -0.74
N LEU A 222 20.88 0.01 -2.07
CA LEU A 222 20.08 -0.85 -2.96
C LEU A 222 20.57 -2.29 -2.95
N ASP A 223 21.88 -2.54 -2.87
CA ASP A 223 22.48 -3.88 -2.73
C ASP A 223 21.93 -4.62 -1.50
N ARG A 224 21.86 -3.93 -0.36
CA ARG A 224 21.29 -4.50 0.88
C ARG A 224 19.80 -4.85 0.73
N MET A 225 19.07 -4.11 -0.10
CA MET A 225 17.67 -4.40 -0.41
C MET A 225 17.56 -5.56 -1.42
N PHE A 226 18.43 -5.58 -2.44
CA PHE A 226 18.52 -6.65 -3.44
C PHE A 226 18.82 -8.01 -2.79
N ALA A 227 19.81 -8.07 -1.90
CA ALA A 227 20.16 -9.28 -1.15
C ALA A 227 18.99 -9.84 -0.32
N ARG A 228 17.99 -9.01 0.02
CA ARG A 228 16.77 -9.38 0.73
C ARG A 228 15.57 -9.61 -0.20
N GLY A 229 15.78 -9.63 -1.51
CA GLY A 229 14.76 -9.90 -2.53
C GLY A 229 13.81 -8.73 -2.80
N ALA A 230 14.27 -7.48 -2.68
CA ALA A 230 13.43 -6.30 -2.95
C ALA A 230 13.10 -6.07 -4.43
N PHE A 231 13.97 -6.52 -5.31
CA PHE A 231 13.91 -6.24 -6.74
C PHE A 231 13.77 -7.53 -7.54
N ALA A 232 13.12 -7.42 -8.70
CA ALA A 232 13.09 -8.46 -9.69
C ALA A 232 14.42 -8.47 -10.46
N GLY A 233 14.95 -9.66 -10.74
CA GLY A 233 16.20 -9.83 -11.48
C GLY A 233 17.14 -10.80 -10.79
N ARG A 234 18.03 -11.41 -11.58
CA ARG A 234 19.03 -12.38 -11.07
C ARG A 234 20.31 -11.69 -10.61
N THR A 235 20.61 -10.52 -11.15
CA THR A 235 21.81 -9.75 -10.87
C THR A 235 21.46 -8.30 -10.54
N ALA A 236 22.28 -7.63 -9.75
CA ALA A 236 22.09 -6.22 -9.39
C ALA A 236 21.88 -5.32 -10.62
N ALA A 237 22.71 -5.50 -11.67
CA ALA A 237 22.65 -4.74 -12.92
C ALA A 237 21.31 -4.87 -13.68
N THR A 238 20.61 -6.01 -13.54
CA THR A 238 19.26 -6.21 -14.12
C THR A 238 18.14 -5.72 -13.22
N SER A 239 18.44 -5.44 -11.95
CA SER A 239 17.45 -5.20 -10.89
C SER A 239 17.32 -3.73 -10.53
N TYR A 240 18.43 -3.00 -10.53
CA TYR A 240 18.45 -1.57 -10.31
C TYR A 240 19.67 -0.92 -10.97
N GLN A 241 19.57 0.39 -11.18
CA GLN A 241 20.65 1.22 -11.68
C GLN A 241 20.61 2.58 -10.97
N VAL A 242 21.77 3.07 -10.55
CA VAL A 242 21.96 4.42 -10.05
C VAL A 242 22.69 5.20 -11.13
N VAL A 243 22.09 6.28 -11.61
CA VAL A 243 22.68 7.15 -12.64
C VAL A 243 22.98 8.50 -12.00
N THR A 244 24.22 8.95 -12.15
CA THR A 244 24.75 10.24 -11.66
C THR A 244 25.68 10.91 -12.67
N ASP A 245 25.69 10.43 -13.91
CA ASP A 245 26.61 10.88 -14.96
C ASP A 245 26.22 12.26 -15.54
N ASP A 246 27.05 12.74 -16.47
CA ASP A 246 26.85 14.03 -17.14
C ASP A 246 25.65 14.05 -18.08
N SER A 247 25.05 12.88 -18.39
CA SER A 247 23.81 12.83 -19.20
C SER A 247 22.63 13.44 -18.45
N ILE A 248 22.61 13.28 -17.12
CA ILE A 248 21.60 13.88 -16.25
C ILE A 248 22.11 15.12 -15.50
N ASN A 249 23.42 15.20 -15.23
CA ASN A 249 24.07 16.33 -14.56
C ASN A 249 24.81 17.23 -15.56
N THR A 250 24.04 17.91 -16.41
CA THR A 250 24.59 18.83 -17.41
C THR A 250 25.29 20.04 -16.76
N PRO A 251 26.21 20.74 -17.46
CA PRO A 251 26.87 21.95 -16.92
C PRO A 251 25.87 22.98 -16.39
N THR A 252 24.74 23.16 -17.08
CA THR A 252 23.66 24.04 -16.65
C THR A 252 23.03 23.63 -15.31
N SER A 253 22.86 22.33 -15.04
CA SER A 253 22.38 21.85 -13.74
C SER A 253 23.40 22.13 -12.64
N VAL A 254 24.68 21.94 -12.95
CA VAL A 254 25.80 22.17 -12.02
C VAL A 254 25.92 23.66 -11.67
N ASP A 255 25.84 24.54 -12.67
CA ASP A 255 25.85 26.00 -12.49
C ASP A 255 24.68 26.50 -11.64
N GLN A 256 23.54 25.79 -11.68
CA GLN A 256 22.38 26.03 -10.81
C GLN A 256 22.53 25.46 -9.40
N GLY A 257 23.68 24.86 -9.07
CA GLY A 257 23.93 24.21 -7.78
C GLY A 257 23.10 22.94 -7.56
N ARG A 258 22.68 22.27 -8.64
CA ARG A 258 21.84 21.06 -8.58
C ARG A 258 22.64 19.82 -8.91
N PHE A 259 22.50 18.80 -8.07
CA PHE A 259 22.98 17.45 -8.34
C PHE A 259 21.78 16.50 -8.38
N ILE A 260 21.64 15.78 -9.48
CA ILE A 260 20.53 14.88 -9.77
C ILE A 260 21.03 13.44 -9.68
N VAL A 261 20.30 12.63 -8.91
CA VAL A 261 20.51 11.19 -8.81
C VAL A 261 19.26 10.50 -9.34
N GLU A 262 19.40 9.74 -10.41
CA GLU A 262 18.30 8.95 -10.96
C GLU A 262 18.40 7.51 -10.46
N LEU A 263 17.35 7.03 -9.79
CA LEU A 263 17.25 5.66 -9.30
C LEU A 263 16.26 4.88 -10.17
N ARG A 264 16.77 3.94 -10.96
CA ARG A 264 15.97 3.01 -11.74
C ARG A 264 15.89 1.70 -10.98
N VAL A 265 14.69 1.21 -10.72
CA VAL A 265 14.47 -0.02 -9.95
C VAL A 265 13.41 -0.88 -10.63
N ALA A 266 13.59 -2.20 -10.57
CA ALA A 266 12.59 -3.18 -10.97
C ALA A 266 11.98 -3.83 -9.71
N PRO A 267 10.79 -3.41 -9.25
CA PRO A 267 10.15 -3.98 -8.06
C PRO A 267 9.83 -5.46 -8.22
N SER A 268 9.94 -6.24 -7.14
CA SER A 268 9.42 -7.61 -7.12
C SER A 268 7.88 -7.62 -7.14
N LEU A 269 7.27 -8.20 -8.17
CA LEU A 269 5.82 -8.38 -8.25
C LEU A 269 5.38 -9.64 -7.50
N PRO A 270 4.30 -9.59 -6.71
CA PRO A 270 3.78 -10.78 -6.03
C PRO A 270 3.06 -11.71 -7.03
N LEU A 271 3.06 -13.01 -6.71
CA LEU A 271 2.23 -13.99 -7.41
C LEU A 271 0.77 -13.86 -6.94
N THR A 272 -0.13 -13.48 -7.85
CA THR A 272 -1.57 -13.29 -7.53
C THR A 272 -2.41 -14.51 -7.88
N PHE A 273 -2.05 -15.27 -8.92
CA PHE A 273 -2.77 -16.46 -9.36
C PHE A 273 -1.78 -17.57 -9.75
N ILE A 274 -2.19 -18.81 -9.48
CA ILE A 274 -1.49 -20.02 -9.92
C ILE A 274 -2.51 -20.84 -10.69
N THR A 275 -2.28 -21.04 -11.98
CA THR A 275 -3.09 -21.95 -12.79
C THR A 275 -2.42 -23.31 -12.81
N VAL A 276 -3.12 -24.33 -12.29
CA VAL A 276 -2.63 -25.71 -12.32
C VAL A 276 -3.29 -26.43 -13.48
N ARG A 277 -2.48 -26.92 -14.42
CA ARG A 277 -2.94 -27.76 -15.53
C ARG A 277 -2.61 -29.20 -15.21
N LEU A 278 -3.63 -30.03 -15.02
CA LEU A 278 -3.48 -31.47 -14.86
C LEU A 278 -3.65 -32.13 -16.22
N ILE A 279 -2.60 -32.80 -16.69
CA ILE A 279 -2.60 -33.57 -17.94
C ILE A 279 -2.50 -35.04 -17.55
N GLN A 280 -3.59 -35.78 -17.70
CA GLN A 280 -3.56 -37.23 -17.59
C GLN A 280 -3.26 -37.82 -18.97
N THR A 281 -2.09 -38.44 -19.11
CA THR A 281 -1.74 -39.20 -20.32
C THR A 281 -2.02 -40.67 -20.06
N ASN A 282 -3.11 -41.18 -20.61
CA ASN A 282 -3.27 -42.62 -20.84
C ASN A 282 -3.07 -42.86 -22.34
N ASP A 283 -2.61 -44.07 -22.70
CA ASP A 283 -2.18 -44.50 -24.05
C ASP A 283 -3.18 -44.27 -25.21
N ARG A 284 -4.37 -43.68 -24.96
CA ARG A 284 -5.38 -43.32 -25.98
C ARG A 284 -6.14 -42.01 -25.79
N SER A 285 -5.86 -41.14 -24.80
CA SER A 285 -6.53 -39.83 -24.76
C SER A 285 -5.87 -38.84 -23.81
N LEU A 286 -5.71 -37.59 -24.26
CA LEU A 286 -5.30 -36.45 -23.44
C LEU A 286 -6.54 -35.79 -22.82
N VAL A 287 -6.68 -35.86 -21.50
CA VAL A 287 -7.64 -35.04 -20.76
C VAL A 287 -6.87 -33.90 -20.09
N THR A 288 -7.23 -32.66 -20.41
CA THR A 288 -6.69 -31.46 -19.77
C THR A 288 -7.74 -30.90 -18.82
N GLU A 289 -7.47 -30.95 -17.51
CA GLU A 289 -8.23 -30.20 -16.52
C GLU A 289 -7.47 -28.91 -16.15
N MET A 290 -8.20 -27.79 -16.09
CA MET A 290 -7.68 -26.47 -15.79
C MET A 290 -8.52 -25.89 -14.64
N ARG A 291 -7.88 -25.48 -13.54
CA ARG A 291 -8.58 -24.94 -12.36
C ARG A 291 -7.86 -23.74 -11.76
#